data_AF-A0A2E4YV40-F1
#
_entry.id   AF-A0A2E4YV40-F1
#
_cell.length_a   1.000
_cell.length_b   1.000
_cell.length_c   1.000
_cell.angle_alpha   90.00
_cell.angle_beta   90.00
_cell.angle_gamma   90.00
#
_symmetry.space_group_name_H-M   'P 1'
#
loop_
_entity.id
_entity.type
_entity.pdbx_description
1 polymer ?
#
loop_
_entity_poly.entity_id
_entity_poly.type
_entity_poly.pdbx_seq_one_letter_code
_entity_poly.pdbx_strand_id
1 'polypeptide(L)'
;MVNRKSILIPLSGVVFIVGLISTVYISFAFENVFVGKQGNVVLEAGQNYSVFLTDSDSSTTDACPGVNVTIDDGNENLLKVTCENRDDKIHLGYVLPNSTGESTISSSHDIVIEKYPKTETPEFALLMISELIFFLGLIGIVIGVTMSRRLATENQ
;
A
#
# COMPACT_ATOMS: atom_id res chain seq x y z
N MET A 1 -11.22 -9.41 44.79
CA MET A 1 -11.86 -9.70 43.48
C MET A 1 -11.58 -8.52 42.56
N VAL A 2 -10.57 -8.62 41.70
CA VAL A 2 -10.32 -7.57 40.68
C VAL A 2 -11.48 -7.64 39.69
N ASN A 3 -12.22 -6.53 39.59
CA ASN A 3 -13.44 -6.47 38.80
C ASN A 3 -13.03 -6.66 37.32
N ARG A 4 -13.25 -7.85 36.75
CA ARG A 4 -12.83 -8.22 35.37
C ARG A 4 -13.26 -7.20 34.31
N LYS A 5 -14.30 -6.43 34.60
CA LYS A 5 -14.86 -5.35 33.78
C LYS A 5 -13.97 -4.10 33.69
N SER A 6 -13.17 -3.79 34.73
CA SER A 6 -12.28 -2.61 34.75
C SER A 6 -11.04 -2.75 33.87
N ILE A 7 -10.65 -3.99 33.54
CA ILE A 7 -9.45 -4.27 32.72
C ILE A 7 -9.81 -4.34 31.24
N LEU A 8 -11.06 -4.67 30.89
CA LEU A 8 -11.46 -4.92 29.52
C LEU A 8 -11.45 -3.65 28.64
N ILE A 9 -11.90 -2.52 29.20
CA ILE A 9 -11.92 -1.22 28.50
C ILE A 9 -10.52 -0.69 28.19
N PRO A 10 -9.56 -0.61 29.14
CA PRO A 10 -8.22 -0.15 28.83
C PRO A 10 -7.48 -1.12 27.91
N LEU A 11 -7.70 -2.44 28.04
CA LEU A 11 -7.11 -3.43 27.14
C LEU A 11 -7.62 -3.25 25.69
N SER A 12 -8.93 -3.04 25.51
CA SER A 12 -9.52 -2.77 24.19
C SER A 12 -9.01 -1.46 23.58
N GLY A 13 -8.76 -0.44 24.41
CA GLY A 13 -8.17 0.83 23.99
C GLY A 13 -6.72 0.67 23.50
N VAL A 14 -5.90 -0.14 24.19
CA VAL A 14 -4.53 -0.44 23.74
C VAL A 14 -4.54 -1.19 22.41
N VAL A 15 -5.40 -2.20 22.26
CA VAL A 15 -5.56 -2.96 21.01
C VAL A 15 -5.98 -2.03 19.85
N PHE A 16 -6.87 -1.09 20.12
CA PHE A 16 -7.31 -0.10 19.14
C PHE A 16 -6.18 0.84 18.68
N ILE A 17 -5.38 1.36 19.61
CA ILE A 17 -4.25 2.25 19.29
C ILE A 17 -3.16 1.49 18.51
N VAL A 18 -2.85 0.26 18.90
CA VAL A 18 -1.86 -0.58 18.18
C VAL A 18 -2.33 -0.89 16.76
N GLY A 19 -3.62 -1.18 16.56
CA GLY A 19 -4.22 -1.34 15.24
C GLY A 19 -4.07 -0.07 14.38
N LEU A 20 -4.38 1.10 14.92
CA LEU A 20 -4.25 2.39 14.22
C LEU A 20 -2.82 2.69 13.77
N ILE A 21 -1.84 2.54 14.67
CA ILE A 21 -0.43 2.82 14.36
C ILE A 21 0.08 1.89 13.25
N SER A 22 -0.33 0.62 13.29
CA SER A 22 0.04 -0.37 12.27
C SER A 22 -0.54 0.00 10.90
N THR A 23 -1.79 0.44 10.86
CA THR A 23 -2.49 0.81 9.61
C THR A 23 -1.85 2.07 8.97
N VAL A 24 -1.43 3.05 9.78
CA VAL A 24 -0.74 4.26 9.30
C VAL A 24 0.65 3.93 8.77
N TYR A 25 1.44 3.12 9.48
CA TYR A 25 2.78 2.73 9.03
C TYR A 25 2.74 2.01 7.68
N ILE A 26 1.75 1.14 7.49
CA ILE A 26 1.61 0.37 6.25
C ILE A 26 1.05 1.23 5.09
N SER A 27 0.24 2.26 5.37
CA SER A 27 -0.23 3.19 4.33
C SER A 27 0.93 3.91 3.62
N PHE A 28 2.05 4.15 4.32
CA PHE A 28 3.28 4.67 3.71
C PHE A 28 4.04 3.62 2.88
N ALA A 29 3.88 2.32 3.16
CA ALA A 29 4.54 1.25 2.42
C ALA A 29 3.91 0.98 1.04
N PHE A 30 2.63 1.35 0.86
CA PHE A 30 1.90 1.21 -0.41
C PHE A 30 1.94 2.46 -1.30
N GLU A 31 2.70 3.49 -0.91
CA GLU A 31 2.85 4.70 -1.70
C GLU A 31 3.61 4.41 -3.00
N ASN A 32 3.21 5.08 -4.09
CA ASN A 32 3.88 4.92 -5.38
C ASN A 32 5.37 5.22 -5.22
N VAL A 33 6.23 4.36 -5.75
CA VAL A 33 7.69 4.51 -5.66
C VAL A 33 8.14 5.72 -6.48
N PHE A 34 7.40 6.01 -7.55
CA PHE A 34 7.64 7.15 -8.41
C PHE A 34 6.35 7.62 -9.07
N VAL A 35 6.21 8.93 -9.25
CA VAL A 35 5.22 9.55 -10.15
C VAL A 35 5.90 10.72 -10.88
N GLY A 36 5.91 10.68 -12.21
CA GLY A 36 6.40 11.78 -13.04
C GLY A 36 7.02 11.32 -14.37
N LYS A 37 7.70 12.23 -15.07
CA LYS A 37 8.39 11.94 -16.35
C LYS A 37 9.89 11.67 -16.19
N GLN A 38 10.53 12.34 -15.24
CA GLN A 38 11.98 12.30 -15.03
C GLN A 38 12.31 12.43 -13.56
N GLY A 39 13.34 11.72 -13.12
CA GLY A 39 13.84 11.76 -11.75
C GLY A 39 14.70 10.55 -11.41
N ASN A 40 15.23 10.55 -10.19
CA ASN A 40 15.98 9.42 -9.66
C ASN A 40 15.14 8.75 -8.58
N VAL A 41 15.11 7.42 -8.59
CA VAL A 41 14.48 6.61 -7.53
C VAL A 41 15.40 5.50 -7.10
N VAL A 42 15.33 5.15 -5.82
CA VAL A 42 16.07 3.99 -5.31
C VAL A 42 15.20 2.76 -5.49
N LEU A 43 15.68 1.81 -6.30
CA LEU A 43 15.02 0.52 -6.50
C LEU A 43 15.78 -0.57 -5.76
N GLU A 44 15.05 -1.45 -5.07
CA GLU A 44 15.60 -2.57 -4.31
C GLU A 44 15.86 -3.79 -5.20
N ALA A 45 17.01 -4.44 -5.03
CA ALA A 45 17.36 -5.68 -5.72
C ALA A 45 16.34 -6.79 -5.47
N GLY A 46 15.93 -7.50 -6.52
CA GLY A 46 15.01 -8.63 -6.41
C GLY A 46 13.55 -8.26 -6.14
N GLN A 47 13.24 -6.97 -5.95
CA GLN A 47 11.86 -6.48 -5.91
C GLN A 47 11.37 -6.27 -7.35
N ASN A 48 10.22 -6.84 -7.68
CA ASN A 48 9.57 -6.59 -8.96
C ASN A 48 8.75 -5.29 -8.87
N TYR A 49 8.87 -4.42 -9.85
CA TYR A 49 8.09 -3.19 -9.94
C TYR A 49 7.29 -3.20 -11.24
N SER A 50 6.04 -2.78 -11.19
CA SER A 50 5.20 -2.54 -12.35
C SER A 50 5.21 -1.06 -12.72
N VAL A 51 5.24 -0.79 -14.01
CA VAL A 51 5.24 0.56 -14.57
C VAL A 51 3.94 0.79 -15.32
N PHE A 52 3.26 1.88 -14.98
CA PHE A 52 1.97 2.26 -15.55
C PHE A 52 2.04 3.69 -16.10
N LEU A 53 1.21 3.99 -17.09
CA LEU A 53 0.88 5.37 -17.45
C LEU A 53 -0.09 5.96 -16.42
N THR A 54 0.06 7.26 -16.15
CA THR A 54 -0.90 8.02 -15.34
C THR A 54 -2.22 8.24 -16.07
N ASP A 55 -3.31 8.37 -15.32
CA ASP A 55 -4.69 8.49 -15.84
C ASP A 55 -4.92 9.73 -16.72
N SER A 56 -4.06 10.76 -16.61
CA SER A 56 -4.09 11.94 -17.49
C SER A 56 -3.82 11.60 -18.95
N ASP A 57 -3.10 10.52 -19.24
CA ASP A 57 -2.69 10.11 -20.59
C ASP A 57 -3.36 8.79 -21.06
N SER A 58 -4.08 8.07 -20.17
CA SER A 58 -4.69 6.75 -20.45
C SER A 58 -5.98 6.80 -21.29
N SER A 59 -6.50 8.00 -21.59
CA SER A 59 -7.70 8.20 -22.42
C SER A 59 -7.52 7.84 -23.90
N THR A 60 -6.29 7.51 -24.32
CA THR A 60 -5.99 7.11 -25.69
C THR A 60 -5.79 5.59 -25.75
N THR A 61 -6.79 4.91 -26.26
CA THR A 61 -6.92 3.44 -26.36
C THR A 61 -5.87 2.76 -27.27
N ASP A 62 -4.88 3.49 -27.78
CA ASP A 62 -3.87 3.04 -28.75
C ASP A 62 -2.40 3.30 -28.29
N ALA A 63 -2.13 3.71 -27.05
CA ALA A 63 -0.88 4.42 -26.69
C ALA A 63 0.42 3.58 -26.51
N CYS A 64 0.48 2.32 -26.91
CA CYS A 64 1.69 1.50 -26.74
C CYS A 64 2.89 1.82 -27.67
N PRO A 65 2.70 2.12 -28.97
CA PRO A 65 3.84 2.29 -29.89
C PRO A 65 4.50 3.68 -29.85
N GLY A 66 4.03 4.62 -29.03
CA GLY A 66 4.56 5.99 -28.93
C GLY A 66 5.26 6.33 -27.61
N VAL A 67 5.19 5.45 -26.61
CA VAL A 67 5.67 5.75 -25.26
C VAL A 67 7.08 5.22 -25.10
N ASN A 68 8.06 6.12 -25.16
CA ASN A 68 9.44 5.80 -24.83
C ASN A 68 9.66 6.00 -23.32
N VAL A 69 10.04 4.94 -22.62
CA VAL A 69 10.36 4.92 -21.18
C VAL A 69 11.66 4.17 -21.00
N THR A 70 12.59 4.78 -20.29
CA THR A 70 13.89 4.21 -19.93
C THR A 70 14.06 4.31 -18.42
N ILE A 71 14.42 3.20 -17.79
CA ILE A 71 14.74 3.12 -16.37
C ILE A 71 16.12 2.50 -16.29
N ASP A 72 17.13 3.32 -16.03
CA ASP A 72 18.54 2.95 -16.16
C ASP A 72 19.23 2.97 -14.79
N ASP A 73 20.00 1.93 -14.47
CA ASP A 73 20.81 1.84 -13.24
C ASP A 73 22.28 2.23 -13.44
N GLY A 74 22.62 2.76 -14.62
CA GLY A 74 23.97 3.09 -15.07
C GLY A 74 24.63 2.00 -15.91
N ASN A 75 24.07 0.77 -15.95
CA ASN A 75 24.58 -0.34 -16.76
C ASN A 75 23.62 -0.73 -17.88
N GLU A 76 22.33 -0.86 -17.57
CA GLU A 76 21.33 -1.32 -18.53
C GLU A 76 19.93 -0.75 -18.28
N ASN A 77 19.09 -0.77 -19.32
CA ASN A 77 17.68 -0.47 -19.18
C ASN A 77 16.98 -1.63 -18.49
N LEU A 78 16.52 -1.40 -17.27
CA LEU A 78 15.88 -2.40 -16.42
C LEU A 78 14.42 -2.67 -16.82
N LEU A 79 13.81 -1.81 -17.65
CA LEU A 79 12.41 -1.94 -18.05
C LEU A 79 12.23 -3.01 -19.13
N LYS A 80 11.41 -4.02 -18.82
CA LYS A 80 10.93 -5.01 -19.78
C LYS A 80 9.54 -4.61 -20.28
N VAL A 81 9.51 -4.03 -21.48
CA VAL A 81 8.29 -3.53 -22.11
C VAL A 81 7.39 -4.68 -22.51
N THR A 82 6.14 -4.66 -22.03
CA THR A 82 5.10 -5.64 -22.39
C THR A 82 3.87 -4.96 -22.99
N CYS A 83 3.58 -3.74 -22.55
CA CYS A 83 2.46 -2.92 -22.99
C CYS A 83 1.11 -3.64 -23.09
N GLU A 84 0.37 -3.64 -21.98
CA GLU A 84 -0.94 -4.28 -21.84
C GLU A 84 -1.95 -3.27 -21.30
N ASN A 85 -3.15 -3.23 -21.87
CA ASN A 85 -4.25 -2.43 -21.34
C ASN A 85 -4.96 -3.24 -20.26
N ARG A 86 -4.91 -2.79 -18.99
CA ARG A 86 -5.55 -3.46 -17.86
C ARG A 86 -6.58 -2.56 -17.19
N ASP A 87 -7.84 -2.82 -17.53
CA ASP A 87 -9.10 -2.41 -16.90
C ASP A 87 -9.34 -0.91 -16.64
N ASP A 88 -8.32 -0.11 -16.35
CA ASP A 88 -8.35 1.36 -16.21
C ASP A 88 -6.97 2.02 -16.41
N LYS A 89 -5.89 1.23 -16.57
CA LYS A 89 -4.51 1.72 -16.70
C LYS A 89 -3.77 1.01 -17.83
N ILE A 90 -2.86 1.73 -18.49
CA ILE A 90 -1.95 1.14 -19.46
C ILE A 90 -0.68 0.69 -18.73
N HIS A 91 -0.48 -0.63 -18.65
CA HIS A 91 0.69 -1.25 -18.05
C HIS A 91 1.82 -1.32 -19.08
N LEU A 92 2.87 -0.52 -18.87
CA LEU A 92 4.00 -0.42 -19.79
C LEU A 92 4.92 -1.64 -19.70
N GLY A 93 5.09 -2.20 -18.50
CA GLY A 93 5.97 -3.33 -18.27
C GLY A 93 6.43 -3.43 -16.82
N TYR A 94 7.48 -4.23 -16.62
CA TYR A 94 8.02 -4.51 -15.29
C TYR A 94 9.53 -4.23 -15.23
N VAL A 95 9.99 -3.90 -14.03
CA VAL A 95 11.37 -3.58 -13.70
C VAL A 95 11.82 -4.55 -12.61
N LEU A 96 12.93 -5.24 -12.86
CA LEU A 96 13.54 -6.14 -11.89
C LEU A 96 15.02 -5.73 -11.70
N PRO A 97 15.33 -4.92 -10.67
CA PRO A 97 16.69 -4.47 -10.42
C PRO A 97 17.58 -5.64 -9.99
N ASN A 98 18.77 -5.71 -10.57
CA ASN A 98 19.79 -6.69 -10.20
C ASN A 98 20.55 -6.30 -8.93
N SER A 99 20.61 -4.99 -8.62
CA SER A 99 21.25 -4.44 -7.42
C SER A 99 20.42 -3.30 -6.83
N THR A 100 20.58 -3.06 -5.52
CA THR A 100 19.91 -1.94 -4.86
C THR A 100 20.69 -0.67 -5.13
N GLY A 101 20.06 0.33 -5.73
CA GLY A 101 20.73 1.57 -6.12
C GLY A 101 19.78 2.62 -6.68
N GLU A 102 20.33 3.79 -7.00
CA GLU A 102 19.61 4.83 -7.73
C GLU A 102 19.44 4.43 -9.20
N SER A 103 18.21 4.49 -9.68
CA SER A 103 17.85 4.35 -11.09
C SER A 103 17.33 5.67 -11.62
N THR A 104 17.84 6.06 -12.80
CA THR A 104 17.42 7.26 -13.51
C THR A 104 16.23 6.93 -14.39
N ILE A 105 15.16 7.70 -14.24
CA ILE A 105 13.94 7.56 -15.02
C ILE A 105 13.90 8.65 -16.07
N SER A 106 13.61 8.26 -17.31
CA SER A 106 13.25 9.19 -18.38
C SER A 106 12.10 8.62 -19.20
N SER A 107 11.02 9.38 -19.29
CA SER A 107 9.81 9.01 -20.01
C SER A 107 9.29 10.19 -20.82
N SER A 108 8.71 9.85 -21.97
CA SER A 108 7.94 10.79 -22.81
C SER A 108 6.63 11.25 -22.15
N HIS A 109 6.06 10.43 -21.27
CA HIS A 109 4.76 10.65 -20.60
C HIS A 109 4.89 10.48 -19.09
N ASP A 110 3.88 10.92 -18.34
CA ASP A 110 3.88 10.74 -16.88
C ASP A 110 3.61 9.28 -16.54
N ILE A 111 4.57 8.66 -15.85
CA ILE A 111 4.49 7.26 -15.42
C ILE A 111 4.38 7.14 -13.91
N VAL A 112 3.84 6.00 -13.48
CA VAL A 112 3.81 5.56 -12.10
C VAL A 112 4.59 4.26 -11.99
N ILE A 113 5.47 4.16 -10.99
CA ILE A 113 6.17 2.92 -10.64
C ILE A 113 5.61 2.43 -9.31
N GLU A 114 5.14 1.19 -9.30
CA GLU A 114 4.53 0.55 -8.13
C GLU A 114 5.24 -0.78 -7.83
N LYS A 115 5.41 -1.17 -6.57
CA LYS A 115 5.91 -2.51 -6.20
C LYS A 115 4.88 -3.59 -6.60
N TYR A 116 5.31 -4.66 -7.28
CA TYR A 116 4.47 -5.79 -7.71
C TYR A 116 4.95 -7.14 -7.10
N PRO A 117 4.04 -8.07 -6.74
CA PRO A 117 2.59 -7.93 -6.68
C PRO A 117 2.14 -7.16 -5.43
N LYS A 118 1.17 -6.26 -5.59
CA LYS A 118 0.47 -5.59 -4.47
C LYS A 118 -0.21 -6.58 -3.50
N THR A 119 -0.36 -7.85 -3.91
CA THR A 119 -1.26 -8.83 -3.28
C THR A 119 -0.57 -9.95 -2.49
N GLU A 120 0.75 -10.13 -2.56
CA GLU A 120 1.42 -11.26 -1.88
C GLU A 120 2.67 -10.86 -1.09
N THR A 121 2.77 -9.61 -0.67
CA THR A 121 3.80 -9.25 0.31
C THR A 121 3.28 -9.55 1.73
N PRO A 122 4.16 -9.96 2.66
CA PRO A 122 3.80 -10.10 4.07
C PRO A 122 3.20 -8.80 4.65
N GLU A 123 3.51 -7.65 4.06
CA GLU A 123 2.97 -6.33 4.40
C GLU A 123 1.46 -6.21 4.12
N PHE A 124 0.97 -6.78 3.01
CA PHE A 124 -0.47 -6.85 2.72
C PHE A 124 -1.21 -7.76 3.71
N ALA A 125 -0.61 -8.91 4.05
CA ALA A 125 -1.17 -9.79 5.08
C ALA A 125 -1.21 -9.10 6.45
N LEU A 126 -0.18 -8.33 6.79
CA LEU A 126 -0.14 -7.50 8.00
C LEU A 126 -1.23 -6.42 8.00
N LEU A 127 -1.55 -5.82 6.84
CA LEU A 127 -2.65 -4.85 6.70
C LEU A 127 -4.01 -5.50 7.00
N MET A 128 -4.29 -6.65 6.39
CA MET A 128 -5.53 -7.39 6.63
C MET A 128 -5.67 -7.81 8.10
N ILE A 129 -4.55 -8.20 8.73
CA ILE A 129 -4.52 -8.55 10.15
C ILE A 129 -4.71 -7.30 11.03
N SER A 130 -4.10 -6.15 10.68
CA SER A 130 -4.24 -4.92 11.47
C SER A 130 -5.66 -4.35 11.43
N GLU A 131 -6.32 -4.39 10.26
CA GLU A 131 -7.73 -4.02 10.15
C GLU A 131 -8.63 -4.95 10.98
N LEU A 132 -8.38 -6.27 10.92
CA LEU A 132 -9.14 -7.23 11.72
C LEU A 132 -9.01 -6.96 13.23
N ILE A 133 -7.79 -6.68 13.71
CA ILE A 133 -7.51 -6.34 15.11
C ILE A 133 -8.21 -5.03 15.50
N PHE A 134 -8.23 -4.03 14.61
CA PHE A 134 -8.93 -2.77 14.83
C PHE A 134 -10.44 -2.98 15.02
N PHE A 135 -11.09 -3.76 14.16
CA PHE A 135 -12.52 -4.07 14.29
C PHE A 135 -12.84 -4.83 15.58
N LEU A 136 -11.99 -5.78 15.98
CA LEU A 136 -12.15 -6.50 17.25
C LEU A 136 -12.03 -5.56 18.46
N GLY A 137 -11.09 -4.61 18.43
CA GLY A 137 -10.95 -3.58 19.45
C GLY A 137 -12.17 -2.67 19.55
N LEU A 138 -12.76 -2.28 18.42
CA LEU A 138 -13.96 -1.45 18.37
C LEU A 138 -15.19 -2.19 18.93
N ILE A 139 -15.37 -3.46 18.55
CA ILE A 139 -16.44 -4.31 19.08
C ILE A 139 -16.31 -4.44 20.61
N GLY A 140 -15.10 -4.65 21.13
CA GLY A 140 -14.83 -4.72 22.57
C GLY A 140 -15.25 -3.45 23.31
N ILE A 141 -14.95 -2.27 22.76
CA ILE A 141 -15.37 -0.98 23.32
C ILE A 141 -16.90 -0.85 23.33
N VAL A 142 -17.58 -1.16 22.21
CA VAL A 142 -19.03 -1.05 22.10
C VAL A 142 -19.75 -1.97 23.10
N ILE A 143 -19.29 -3.22 23.25
CA ILE A 143 -19.82 -4.17 24.23
C ILE A 143 -19.58 -3.67 25.65
N GLY A 144 -18.37 -3.18 25.94
CA GLY A 144 -18.03 -2.62 27.25
C GLY A 144 -18.92 -1.44 27.65
N VAL A 145 -19.18 -0.51 26.73
CA VAL A 145 -20.04 0.65 26.96
C VAL A 145 -21.51 0.24 27.13
N THR A 146 -22.03 -0.66 26.29
CA THR A 146 -23.43 -1.10 26.37
C THR A 146 -23.71 -1.88 27.65
N MET A 147 -22.78 -2.74 28.10
CA MET A 147 -22.90 -3.43 29.39
C MET A 147 -22.85 -2.46 30.58
N SER A 148 -21.96 -1.47 30.56
CA SER A 148 -21.88 -0.43 31.61
C SER A 148 -23.17 0.41 31.68
N ARG A 149 -23.78 0.74 30.55
CA ARG A 149 -25.07 1.48 30.50
C ARG A 149 -26.24 0.67 31.05
N ARG A 150 -26.33 -0.63 30.75
CA ARG A 150 -27.37 -1.52 31.32
C ARG A 150 -27.25 -1.65 32.84
N LEU A 151 -26.03 -1.77 33.36
CA LEU A 151 -25.80 -1.85 34.82
C LEU A 151 -26.08 -0.54 35.55
N ALA A 152 -25.93 0.60 34.88
CA ALA A 152 -26.30 1.90 35.44
C ALA A 152 -27.82 2.11 35.49
N THR A 153 -28.58 1.44 34.63
CA THR A 153 -30.05 1.52 34.57
C THR A 153 -30.75 0.48 35.45
N GLU A 154 -30.11 -0.65 35.76
CA GLU A 154 -30.63 -1.63 36.75
C GLU A 154 -30.42 -1.23 38.22
N ASN A 155 -29.51 -0.28 38.50
CA ASN A 155 -29.25 0.21 39.87
C ASN A 155 -30.02 1.50 40.21
N GLN A 156 -31.02 1.86 39.41
CA GLN A 156 -31.92 3.00 39.61
C GLN A 156 -33.34 2.49 39.84
#